data_AF-A0A955EKN9-F1
#
_entry.id   AF-A0A955EKN9-F1
#
_cell.length_a   1.000
_cell.length_b   1.000
_cell.length_c   1.000
_cell.angle_alpha   90.00
_cell.angle_beta   90.00
_cell.angle_gamma   90.00
#
_symmetry.space_group_name_H-M   'P 1'
#
loop_
_entity.id
_entity.type
_entity.pdbx_description
1 polymer ?
#
loop_
_entity_poly.entity_id
_entity_poly.type
_entity_poly.pdbx_seq_one_letter_code
_entity_poly.pdbx_strand_id
1 'polypeptide(L)'
;GCGMKQLNNKKGFTLIEVVLVLAIGGLIFLLAFIAFQQVSANRRDTQRRADAGRIVAELQNYYGDNRSYPVADADGDACTVDTATPKGFRTFIKNYLCSGTNKTQFLSPDGNTNYATIHFGQLLFNGYKLKKNEITFFPGYNCDLQATAAGGAVLIGLEKGEVCRAIK
;
A
#
# COMPACT_ATOMS: atom_id res chain seq x y z
N GLY A 1 -71.81 -6.89 41.75
CA GLY A 1 -71.33 -6.50 40.40
C GLY A 1 -70.21 -7.44 39.99
N CYS A 2 -70.31 -8.02 38.80
CA CYS A 2 -69.33 -8.92 38.21
C CYS A 2 -67.97 -8.22 38.01
N GLY A 3 -66.87 -8.91 38.30
CA GLY A 3 -65.50 -8.41 38.22
C GLY A 3 -64.86 -8.53 36.83
N MET A 4 -63.71 -7.85 36.67
CA MET A 4 -62.82 -8.02 35.52
C MET A 4 -61.48 -8.57 36.00
N LYS A 5 -61.21 -9.84 35.67
CA LYS A 5 -59.90 -10.48 35.85
C LYS A 5 -59.00 -10.05 34.68
N GLN A 6 -57.96 -9.28 34.98
CA GLN A 6 -56.88 -8.96 34.03
C GLN A 6 -56.09 -10.24 33.71
N LEU A 7 -56.06 -10.65 32.44
CA LEU A 7 -55.26 -11.78 31.96
C LEU A 7 -53.85 -11.28 31.61
N ASN A 8 -52.92 -11.35 32.56
CA ASN A 8 -51.50 -11.08 32.32
C ASN A 8 -50.85 -12.23 31.57
N ASN A 9 -50.86 -12.15 30.23
CA ASN A 9 -50.19 -13.11 29.36
C ASN A 9 -48.68 -12.75 29.25
N LYS A 10 -47.91 -13.04 30.30
CA LYS A 10 -46.44 -12.89 30.25
C LYS A 10 -45.85 -14.03 29.42
N LYS A 11 -45.74 -13.84 28.10
CA LYS A 11 -44.91 -14.68 27.23
C LYS A 11 -43.44 -14.40 27.58
N GLY A 12 -42.83 -15.31 28.34
CA GLY A 12 -41.38 -15.29 28.59
C GLY A 12 -40.63 -15.66 27.31
N PHE A 13 -39.57 -14.92 27.00
CA PHE A 13 -38.65 -15.21 25.91
C PHE A 13 -38.03 -16.60 26.15
N THR A 14 -38.01 -17.47 25.14
CA THR A 14 -37.52 -18.84 25.35
C THR A 14 -35.99 -18.88 25.27
N LEU A 15 -35.37 -19.79 26.03
CA LEU A 15 -33.91 -19.96 26.00
C LEU A 15 -33.43 -20.39 24.61
N ILE A 16 -34.22 -21.18 23.89
CA ILE A 16 -33.93 -21.61 22.53
C ILE A 16 -33.91 -20.42 21.54
N GLU A 17 -34.77 -19.43 21.74
CA GLU A 17 -34.85 -18.24 20.90
C GLU A 17 -33.63 -17.35 21.07
N VAL A 18 -33.11 -17.21 22.30
CA VAL A 18 -31.84 -16.51 22.55
C VAL A 18 -30.66 -17.26 21.93
N VAL A 19 -30.60 -18.59 22.06
CA VAL A 19 -29.50 -19.39 21.50
C VAL A 19 -29.47 -19.32 19.97
N LEU A 20 -30.64 -19.38 19.31
CA LEU A 20 -30.73 -19.25 17.85
C LEU A 20 -30.26 -17.87 17.37
N VAL A 21 -30.64 -16.80 18.06
CA VAL A 21 -30.22 -15.43 17.72
C VAL A 21 -28.70 -15.27 17.86
N LEU A 22 -28.12 -15.80 18.96
CA LEU A 22 -26.68 -15.76 19.16
C LEU A 22 -25.92 -16.62 18.14
N ALA A 23 -26.46 -17.78 17.75
CA ALA A 23 -25.85 -18.65 16.75
C ALA A 23 -25.80 -17.99 15.36
N ILE A 24 -26.92 -17.41 14.91
CA ILE A 24 -26.99 -16.71 13.61
C ILE A 24 -26.18 -15.42 13.67
N GLY A 25 -26.29 -14.66 14.75
CA GLY A 25 -25.51 -13.43 14.98
C GLY A 25 -24.00 -13.70 14.96
N GLY A 26 -23.55 -14.74 15.66
CA GLY A 26 -22.15 -15.16 15.68
C GLY A 26 -21.60 -15.52 14.30
N LEU A 27 -22.40 -16.22 13.47
CA LEU A 27 -22.02 -16.54 12.09
C LEU A 27 -21.88 -15.28 11.23
N ILE A 28 -22.82 -14.34 11.32
CA ILE A 28 -22.77 -13.08 10.57
C ILE A 28 -21.55 -12.25 10.99
N PHE A 29 -21.27 -12.15 12.29
CA PHE A 29 -20.10 -11.42 12.79
C PHE A 29 -18.78 -12.01 12.27
N LEU A 30 -18.65 -13.34 12.23
CA LEU A 30 -17.45 -14.00 11.69
C LEU A 30 -17.20 -13.60 10.22
N LEU A 31 -18.23 -13.67 9.38
CA LEU A 31 -18.12 -13.30 7.97
C LEU A 31 -17.80 -11.81 7.80
N ALA A 32 -18.42 -10.95 8.62
CA ALA A 32 -18.16 -9.52 8.60
C ALA A 32 -16.70 -9.17 8.92
N PHE A 33 -16.08 -9.85 9.88
CA PHE A 33 -14.66 -9.62 10.21
C PHE A 33 -13.71 -10.02 9.08
N ILE A 34 -13.94 -11.17 8.44
CA ILE A 34 -13.14 -11.61 7.29
C ILE A 34 -13.26 -10.60 6.14
N ALA A 35 -14.48 -10.17 5.84
CA ALA A 35 -14.73 -9.17 4.81
C ALA A 35 -14.03 -7.84 5.12
N PHE A 36 -14.08 -7.37 6.37
CA PHE A 36 -13.43 -6.13 6.79
C PHE A 36 -11.91 -6.18 6.61
N GLN A 37 -11.25 -7.27 7.03
CA GLN A 37 -9.81 -7.43 6.85
C GLN A 37 -9.41 -7.38 5.37
N GLN A 38 -10.21 -8.03 4.51
CA GLN A 38 -9.97 -8.04 3.06
C GLN A 38 -10.15 -6.66 2.41
N VAL A 39 -11.19 -5.90 2.79
CA VAL A 39 -11.42 -4.55 2.30
C VAL A 39 -10.29 -3.60 2.73
N SER A 40 -9.83 -3.73 3.98
CA SER A 40 -8.73 -2.93 4.52
C SER A 40 -7.44 -3.14 3.71
N ALA A 41 -7.09 -4.39 3.39
CA ALA A 41 -5.95 -4.71 2.53
C ALA A 41 -6.09 -4.12 1.11
N ASN A 42 -7.25 -4.25 0.49
CA ASN A 42 -7.51 -3.70 -0.84
C ASN A 42 -7.38 -2.16 -0.88
N ARG A 43 -7.83 -1.48 0.18
CA ARG A 43 -7.68 -0.02 0.32
C ARG A 43 -6.20 0.36 0.40
N ARG A 44 -5.40 -0.35 1.20
CA ARG A 44 -3.96 -0.11 1.30
C ARG A 44 -3.23 -0.34 -0.03
N ASP A 45 -3.56 -1.41 -0.75
CA ASP A 45 -2.98 -1.66 -2.08
C ASP A 45 -3.41 -0.61 -3.11
N THR A 46 -4.64 -0.09 -3.03
CA THR A 46 -5.08 1.02 -3.87
C THR A 46 -4.26 2.28 -3.60
N GLN A 47 -3.96 2.57 -2.33
CA GLN A 47 -3.09 3.66 -1.94
C GLN A 47 -1.66 3.48 -2.48
N ARG A 48 -1.05 2.28 -2.32
CA ARG A 48 0.28 1.98 -2.91
C ARG A 48 0.31 2.18 -4.42
N ARG A 49 -0.74 1.76 -5.13
CA ARG A 49 -0.87 1.96 -6.60
C ARG A 49 -0.93 3.44 -6.97
N ALA A 50 -1.57 4.27 -6.14
CA ALA A 50 -1.60 5.72 -6.32
C ALA A 50 -0.22 6.34 -6.02
N ASP A 51 0.45 5.88 -4.97
CA ASP A 51 1.81 6.32 -4.60
C ASP A 51 2.83 6.00 -5.70
N ALA A 52 2.74 4.85 -6.37
CA ALA A 52 3.55 4.58 -7.56
C ALA A 52 3.31 5.60 -8.69
N GLY A 53 2.05 6.03 -8.89
CA GLY A 53 1.73 7.10 -9.84
C GLY A 53 2.35 8.44 -9.45
N ARG A 54 2.37 8.76 -8.15
CA ARG A 54 3.02 9.96 -7.61
C ARG A 54 4.54 9.93 -7.83
N ILE A 55 5.20 8.80 -7.59
CA ILE A 55 6.62 8.64 -7.90
C ILE A 55 6.88 8.94 -9.39
N VAL A 56 6.08 8.38 -10.30
CA VAL A 56 6.26 8.61 -11.75
C VAL A 56 6.10 10.09 -12.12
N ALA A 57 5.10 10.78 -11.57
CA ALA A 57 4.89 12.20 -11.80
C ALA A 57 6.10 13.03 -11.31
N GLU A 58 6.58 12.77 -10.10
CA GLU A 58 7.75 13.47 -9.55
C GLU A 58 9.05 13.12 -10.29
N LEU A 59 9.17 11.92 -10.84
CA LEU A 59 10.31 11.56 -11.70
C LEU A 59 10.33 12.37 -13.00
N GLN A 60 9.16 12.72 -13.55
CA GLN A 60 9.07 13.64 -14.70
C GLN A 60 9.50 15.06 -14.30
N ASN A 61 9.10 15.54 -13.13
CA ASN A 61 9.56 16.83 -12.59
C ASN A 61 11.08 16.84 -12.40
N TYR A 62 11.63 15.79 -11.77
CA TYR A 62 13.08 15.62 -11.58
C TYR A 62 13.83 15.64 -12.91
N TYR A 63 13.32 14.96 -13.94
CA TYR A 63 13.92 14.98 -15.27
C TYR A 63 13.89 16.39 -15.90
N GLY A 64 12.82 17.16 -15.68
CA GLY A 64 12.74 18.56 -16.08
C GLY A 64 13.86 19.42 -15.49
N ASP A 65 14.11 19.24 -14.20
CA ASP A 65 15.12 20.01 -13.45
C ASP A 65 16.56 19.56 -13.72
N ASN A 66 16.78 18.24 -13.82
CA ASN A 66 18.12 17.64 -13.82
C ASN A 66 18.57 17.12 -15.20
N ARG A 67 17.66 17.07 -16.18
CA ARG A 67 17.86 16.49 -17.52
C ARG A 67 18.29 15.02 -17.53
N SER A 68 18.08 14.32 -16.43
CA SER A 68 18.38 12.90 -16.26
C SER A 68 17.44 12.30 -15.21
N TYR A 69 17.17 11.00 -15.29
CA TYR A 69 16.54 10.27 -14.18
C TYR A 69 17.55 9.98 -13.07
N PRO A 70 17.10 9.76 -11.82
CA PRO A 70 17.99 9.34 -10.74
C PRO A 70 18.65 8.00 -11.07
N VAL A 71 19.85 7.79 -10.55
CA VAL A 71 20.55 6.51 -10.71
C VAL A 71 20.03 5.49 -9.69
N ALA A 72 20.29 4.21 -9.95
CA ALA A 72 20.06 3.16 -8.97
C ALA A 72 20.80 3.48 -7.66
N ASP A 73 20.20 3.09 -6.55
CA ASP A 73 20.66 3.41 -5.20
C ASP A 73 20.72 2.16 -4.34
N ALA A 74 21.46 2.22 -3.24
CA ALA A 74 21.52 1.13 -2.27
C ALA A 74 20.18 0.97 -1.53
N ASP A 75 19.97 -0.21 -0.96
CA ASP A 75 18.80 -0.50 -0.13
C ASP A 75 18.74 0.43 1.08
N GLY A 76 17.54 0.85 1.48
CA GLY A 76 17.37 1.70 2.65
C GLY A 76 16.01 2.36 2.78
N ASP A 77 15.84 3.19 3.81
CA ASP A 77 14.62 3.99 4.01
C ASP A 77 14.48 5.05 2.92
N ALA A 78 13.31 5.09 2.27
CA ALA A 78 13.06 5.96 1.12
C ALA A 78 13.11 7.46 1.44
N CYS A 79 12.87 7.86 2.70
CA CYS A 79 12.88 9.24 3.15
C CYS A 79 14.15 9.63 3.91
N THR A 80 15.25 8.90 3.67
CA THR A 80 16.60 9.23 4.14
C THR A 80 17.51 9.49 2.95
N VAL A 81 18.48 10.40 3.10
CA VAL A 81 19.46 10.67 2.05
C VAL A 81 20.52 9.57 2.02
N ASP A 82 20.94 9.20 0.82
CA ASP A 82 22.19 8.50 0.62
C ASP A 82 23.27 9.52 0.21
N THR A 83 24.23 9.75 1.10
CA THR A 83 25.30 10.71 0.84
C THR A 83 26.35 10.17 -0.13
N ALA A 84 26.39 8.86 -0.38
CA ALA A 84 27.29 8.24 -1.36
C ALA A 84 26.78 8.39 -2.80
N THR A 85 25.47 8.56 -2.99
CA THR A 85 24.79 8.67 -4.29
C THR A 85 23.91 9.94 -4.33
N PRO A 86 24.50 11.14 -4.52
CA PRO A 86 23.75 12.41 -4.51
C PRO A 86 22.66 12.53 -5.58
N LYS A 87 22.74 11.74 -6.65
CA LYS A 87 21.72 11.63 -7.71
C LYS A 87 20.95 10.30 -7.66
N GLY A 88 21.05 9.57 -6.55
CA GLY A 88 20.40 8.29 -6.33
C GLY A 88 18.88 8.43 -6.14
N PHE A 89 18.19 7.32 -6.35
CA PHE A 89 16.74 7.24 -6.21
C PHE A 89 16.25 7.62 -4.81
N ARG A 90 16.97 7.30 -3.72
CA ARG A 90 16.56 7.70 -2.37
C ARG A 90 16.68 9.20 -2.17
N THR A 91 17.75 9.80 -2.68
CA THR A 91 17.92 11.26 -2.64
C THR A 91 16.81 11.98 -3.42
N PHE A 92 16.39 11.42 -4.56
CA PHE A 92 15.20 11.89 -5.28
C PHE A 92 13.94 11.80 -4.41
N ILE A 93 13.61 10.61 -3.86
CA ILE A 93 12.40 10.44 -3.04
C ILE A 93 12.42 11.40 -1.85
N LYS A 94 13.57 11.52 -1.19
CA LYS A 94 13.73 12.44 -0.07
C LYS A 94 13.31 13.86 -0.44
N ASN A 95 13.85 14.38 -1.54
CA ASN A 95 13.72 15.79 -1.91
C ASN A 95 12.36 16.10 -2.54
N TYR A 96 11.77 15.16 -3.29
CA TYR A 96 10.53 15.42 -4.04
C TYR A 96 9.27 14.87 -3.35
N LEU A 97 9.37 13.77 -2.58
CA LEU A 97 8.21 13.13 -1.96
C LEU A 97 8.18 13.26 -0.44
N CYS A 98 9.34 13.34 0.22
CA CYS A 98 9.43 13.41 1.68
C CYS A 98 9.74 14.81 2.24
N SER A 99 10.08 15.78 1.38
CA SER A 99 10.51 17.14 1.77
C SER A 99 9.37 18.17 1.69
N GLY A 100 8.19 17.81 2.19
CA GLY A 100 7.09 18.75 2.41
C GLY A 100 7.03 19.20 3.87
N THR A 101 6.38 20.34 4.13
CA THR A 101 6.04 20.82 5.49
C THR A 101 5.27 19.78 6.30
N ASN A 102 4.65 18.81 5.61
CA ASN A 102 4.06 17.61 6.18
C ASN A 102 4.89 16.37 5.80
N LYS A 103 5.80 16.01 6.71
CA LYS A 103 6.66 14.80 6.70
C LYS A 103 5.89 13.46 6.63
N THR A 104 4.57 13.51 6.43
CA THR A 104 3.59 12.41 6.44
C THR A 104 3.06 12.02 5.05
N GLN A 105 3.51 12.69 3.98
CA GLN A 105 2.90 12.55 2.66
C GLN A 105 3.36 11.32 1.86
N PHE A 106 4.45 10.66 2.23
CA PHE A 106 4.95 9.48 1.55
C PHE A 106 5.28 8.34 2.53
N LEU A 107 4.26 7.99 3.31
CA LEU A 107 4.31 6.90 4.27
C LEU A 107 3.65 5.65 3.69
N SER A 108 4.12 4.48 4.12
CA SER A 108 3.43 3.23 3.87
C SER A 108 2.01 3.26 4.48
N PRO A 109 1.00 2.69 3.80
CA PRO A 109 -0.36 2.56 4.33
C PRO A 109 -0.48 1.69 5.59
N ASP A 110 0.58 0.97 5.97
CA ASP A 110 0.61 0.10 7.16
C ASP A 110 0.88 0.86 8.47
N GLY A 111 1.19 2.17 8.39
CA GLY A 111 1.34 3.08 9.53
C GLY A 111 2.77 3.60 9.69
N ASN A 112 2.89 4.93 9.73
CA ASN A 112 4.03 5.79 10.10
C ASN A 112 5.48 5.40 9.72
N THR A 113 5.69 4.34 8.95
CA THR A 113 6.98 3.96 8.37
C THR A 113 7.05 4.43 6.93
N ASN A 114 8.25 4.77 6.48
CA ASN A 114 8.49 5.07 5.07
C ASN A 114 8.56 3.76 4.28
N TYR A 115 8.48 3.89 2.96
CA TYR A 115 8.80 2.78 2.06
C TYR A 115 10.27 2.38 2.19
N ALA A 116 10.57 1.12 1.92
CA ALA A 116 11.94 0.63 1.79
C ALA A 116 12.33 0.63 0.31
N THR A 117 13.43 1.28 -0.03
CA THR A 117 14.02 1.16 -1.36
C THR A 117 14.85 -0.12 -1.46
N ILE A 118 14.76 -0.78 -2.62
CA ILE A 118 15.54 -1.96 -2.97
C ILE A 118 16.31 -1.67 -4.27
N HIS A 119 17.57 -2.06 -4.31
CA HIS A 119 18.47 -1.91 -5.44
C HIS A 119 18.02 -2.79 -6.61
N PHE A 120 18.01 -2.21 -7.82
CA PHE A 120 17.52 -2.88 -9.04
C PHE A 120 18.20 -4.21 -9.33
N GLY A 121 19.49 -4.35 -9.03
CA GLY A 121 20.22 -5.60 -9.23
C GLY A 121 19.55 -6.80 -8.57
N GLN A 122 18.82 -6.60 -7.47
CA GLN A 122 18.08 -7.66 -6.78
C GLN A 122 16.93 -8.24 -7.63
N LEU A 123 16.30 -7.43 -8.48
CA LEU A 123 15.21 -7.84 -9.37
C LEU A 123 15.70 -8.71 -10.54
N LEU A 124 16.95 -8.54 -10.95
CA LEU A 124 17.55 -9.30 -12.04
C LEU A 124 17.94 -10.72 -11.63
N PHE A 125 17.88 -11.04 -10.33
CA PHE A 125 18.08 -12.39 -9.84
C PHE A 125 16.76 -13.16 -9.78
N ASN A 126 16.65 -14.16 -10.66
CA ASN A 126 15.80 -15.34 -10.50
C ASN A 126 14.34 -15.08 -10.06
N GLY A 127 13.65 -14.16 -10.74
CA GLY A 127 12.20 -13.93 -10.52
C GLY A 127 11.85 -13.27 -9.17
N TYR A 128 12.78 -12.52 -8.59
CA TYR A 128 12.55 -11.77 -7.36
C TYR A 128 11.34 -10.84 -7.49
N LYS A 129 10.43 -10.92 -6.51
CA LYS A 129 9.24 -10.08 -6.39
C LYS A 129 9.38 -9.18 -5.18
N LEU A 130 9.00 -7.91 -5.32
CA LEU A 130 9.03 -6.98 -4.21
C LEU A 130 8.10 -7.43 -3.09
N LYS A 131 8.57 -7.33 -1.86
CA LYS A 131 7.74 -7.50 -0.66
C LYS A 131 6.91 -6.24 -0.44
N LYS A 132 5.88 -6.37 0.37
CA LYS A 132 5.02 -5.26 0.80
C LYS A 132 5.83 -4.06 1.27
N ASN A 133 5.54 -2.88 0.71
CA ASN A 133 6.19 -1.59 1.00
C ASN A 133 7.65 -1.47 0.56
N GLU A 134 8.14 -2.41 -0.22
CA GLU A 134 9.37 -2.20 -0.97
C GLU A 134 9.04 -1.41 -2.24
N ILE A 135 9.96 -0.54 -2.65
CA ILE A 135 9.92 0.20 -3.90
C ILE A 135 11.26 0.12 -4.59
N THR A 136 11.26 0.20 -5.91
CA THR A 136 12.47 0.27 -6.69
C THR A 136 12.21 1.01 -7.99
N PHE A 137 13.25 1.66 -8.48
CA PHE A 137 13.25 2.35 -9.75
C PHE A 137 14.42 1.86 -10.57
N PHE A 138 14.17 1.60 -11.84
CA PHE A 138 15.20 1.23 -12.79
C PHE A 138 15.17 2.16 -14.00
N PRO A 139 16.17 3.04 -14.13
CA PRO A 139 16.29 3.88 -15.32
C PRO A 139 16.65 3.01 -16.52
N GLY A 140 16.04 3.27 -17.67
CA GLY A 140 16.36 2.57 -18.91
C GLY A 140 15.82 1.14 -19.02
N TYR A 141 14.90 0.70 -18.15
CA TYR A 141 14.18 -0.57 -18.30
C TYR A 141 12.65 -0.38 -18.21
N ASN A 142 11.89 -1.20 -18.92
CA ASN A 142 10.43 -1.23 -18.85
C ASN A 142 9.94 -2.25 -17.80
N CYS A 143 8.61 -2.34 -17.61
CA CYS A 143 8.01 -3.26 -16.64
C CYS A 143 8.29 -4.74 -16.86
N ASP A 144 8.71 -5.12 -18.06
CA ASP A 144 9.08 -6.49 -18.42
C ASP A 144 10.60 -6.71 -18.29
N LEU A 145 11.30 -5.78 -17.62
CA LEU A 145 12.75 -5.79 -17.41
C LEU A 145 13.56 -5.77 -18.72
N GLN A 146 12.99 -5.22 -19.78
CA GLN A 146 13.67 -5.03 -21.06
C GLN A 146 14.25 -3.63 -21.15
N ALA A 147 15.46 -3.52 -21.71
CA ALA A 147 16.12 -2.24 -21.91
C ALA A 147 15.30 -1.34 -22.84
N THR A 148 15.20 -0.05 -22.49
CA THR A 148 14.53 1.00 -23.26
C THR A 148 15.47 2.18 -23.47
N ALA A 149 15.39 2.80 -24.65
CA ALA A 149 16.24 3.94 -25.03
C ALA A 149 15.92 5.22 -24.23
N ALA A 150 14.72 5.31 -23.66
CA ALA A 150 14.30 6.44 -22.82
C ALA A 150 13.33 5.95 -21.74
N GLY A 151 13.31 6.68 -20.62
CA GLY A 151 12.40 6.43 -19.50
C GLY A 151 12.96 5.46 -18.45
N GLY A 152 12.06 4.70 -17.85
CA GLY A 152 12.36 3.72 -16.81
C GLY A 152 11.05 3.13 -16.28
N ALA A 153 11.11 2.35 -15.21
CA ALA A 153 9.90 1.96 -14.52
C ALA A 153 10.10 1.93 -13.00
N VAL A 154 8.98 2.11 -12.31
CA VAL A 154 8.88 2.06 -10.86
C VAL A 154 8.07 0.84 -10.48
N LEU A 155 8.59 0.02 -9.58
CA LEU A 155 7.84 -1.07 -8.95
C LEU A 155 7.57 -0.73 -7.50
N ILE A 156 6.40 -1.13 -7.04
CA ILE A 156 6.03 -1.09 -5.62
C ILE A 156 5.42 -2.43 -5.23
N GLY A 157 5.88 -2.98 -4.12
CA GLY A 157 5.35 -4.19 -3.53
C GLY A 157 4.06 -3.93 -2.78
N LEU A 158 3.05 -4.74 -3.08
CA LEU A 158 1.71 -4.72 -2.52
C LEU A 158 1.56 -5.80 -1.45
N GLU A 159 0.43 -5.82 -0.75
CA GLU A 159 0.06 -6.99 0.06
C GLU A 159 -0.21 -8.21 -0.80
N LYS A 160 -0.74 -7.99 -2.01
CA LYS A 160 -1.00 -9.04 -2.99
C LYS A 160 -0.21 -8.78 -4.28
N GLY A 161 1.06 -9.14 -4.25
CA GLY A 161 1.97 -9.06 -5.40
C GLY A 161 2.67 -7.72 -5.50
N GLU A 162 2.84 -7.20 -6.71
CA GLU A 162 3.50 -5.93 -6.98
C GLU A 162 2.81 -5.22 -8.14
N VAL A 163 3.09 -3.94 -8.32
CA VAL A 163 2.66 -3.19 -9.51
C VAL A 163 3.84 -2.45 -10.09
N CYS A 164 3.94 -2.50 -11.41
CA CYS A 164 4.88 -1.71 -12.17
C CYS A 164 4.18 -0.53 -12.85
N ARG A 165 4.86 0.62 -12.89
CA ARG A 165 4.49 1.81 -13.66
C ARG A 165 5.68 2.23 -14.52
N ALA A 166 5.51 2.15 -15.84
CA ALA A 166 6.48 2.67 -16.79
C ALA A 166 6.43 4.20 -16.85
N ILE A 167 7.59 4.79 -17.10
CA ILE A 167 7.81 6.19 -17.36
C ILE A 167 8.17 6.29 -18.84
N LYS A 168 7.38 7.05 -19.58
CA LYS A 168 7.63 7.34 -21.00
C LYS A 168 8.45 8.61 -21.14
#